data_AF-A0A1R3WSG4-F1
#
_entry.id   AF-A0A1R3WSG4-F1
#
_cell.length_a   1.000
_cell.length_b   1.000
_cell.length_c   1.000
_cell.angle_alpha   90.00
_cell.angle_beta   90.00
_cell.angle_gamma   90.00
#
_symmetry.space_group_name_H-M   'P 1'
#
loop_
_entity.id
_entity.type
_entity.pdbx_description
1 polymer ?
#
loop_
_entity_poly.entity_id
_entity_poly.type
_entity_poly.pdbx_seq_one_letter_code
_entity_poly.pdbx_strand_id
1 'polypeptide(L)'
;MKKNLTLLLLLIPFGILSYLYSLTGFLLLAIMVFCLVALLVAGIVKSFRPDLSPKWWKRPLLLMSVCAMGVLIGLLRPLAPAILGAGDVSEQLAYAYKTDQADRMTIGAYTGLYENSLAMRDSIRLAQVSQLYHDNQISLPKDKFYAAFVFHHSRKSDLFEIAQKLAGEAAAVSELKDDYVVQWLAKATYDRWMVSLGKPEKYGTQDKFSISVE
;
A
#
# COMPACT_ATOMS: atom_id res chain seq x y z
N MET A 1 -4.04 31.79 -25.89
CA MET A 1 -2.80 30.99 -25.93
C MET A 1 -2.02 30.99 -24.61
N LYS A 2 -1.58 32.14 -24.07
CA LYS A 2 -0.70 32.18 -22.87
C LYS A 2 -1.21 31.41 -21.62
N LYS A 3 -2.50 31.50 -21.27
CA LYS A 3 -3.08 30.81 -20.09
C LYS A 3 -3.12 29.28 -20.21
N ASN A 4 -3.36 28.77 -21.42
CA ASN A 4 -3.39 27.32 -21.66
C ASN A 4 -1.96 26.74 -21.67
N LEU A 5 -0.97 27.54 -22.11
CA LEU A 5 0.44 27.16 -22.05
C LEU A 5 0.94 27.04 -20.60
N THR A 6 0.57 27.97 -19.71
CA THR A 6 0.92 27.89 -18.28
C THR A 6 0.35 26.64 -17.61
N LEU A 7 -0.87 26.24 -17.97
CA LEU A 7 -1.48 25.02 -17.45
C LEU A 7 -0.73 23.77 -17.91
N LEU A 8 -0.39 23.72 -19.20
CA LEU A 8 0.33 22.58 -19.77
C LEU A 8 1.72 22.42 -19.13
N LEU A 9 2.38 23.54 -18.82
CA LEU A 9 3.65 23.56 -18.12
C LEU A 9 3.56 23.06 -16.67
N LEU A 10 2.42 23.22 -16.00
CA LEU A 10 2.20 22.68 -14.65
C LEU A 10 1.92 21.17 -14.66
N LEU A 11 1.33 20.62 -15.73
CA LEU A 11 1.05 19.17 -15.83
C LEU A 11 2.33 18.33 -15.82
N ILE A 12 3.40 18.82 -16.46
CA ILE A 12 4.67 18.12 -16.61
C ILE A 12 5.31 17.76 -15.26
N PRO A 13 5.59 18.70 -14.33
CA PRO A 13 6.21 18.36 -13.05
C PRO A 13 5.33 17.48 -12.18
N PHE A 14 4.00 17.67 -12.14
CA PHE A 14 3.10 16.80 -11.38
C PHE A 14 3.05 15.38 -11.95
N GLY A 15 3.03 15.23 -13.27
CA GLY A 15 3.12 13.94 -13.93
C GLY A 15 4.44 13.22 -13.61
N ILE A 16 5.57 13.92 -13.75
CA ILE A 16 6.90 13.36 -13.45
C ILE A 16 6.99 12.94 -11.98
N LEU A 17 6.60 13.81 -11.04
CA LEU A 17 6.64 13.50 -9.61
C LEU A 17 5.71 12.34 -9.25
N SER A 18 4.54 12.25 -9.89
CA SER A 18 3.60 11.15 -9.65
C SER A 18 4.10 9.82 -10.24
N TYR A 19 4.88 9.88 -11.32
CA TYR A 19 5.52 8.71 -11.90
C TYR A 19 6.69 8.22 -11.03
N LEU A 20 7.45 9.13 -10.42
CA LEU A 20 8.63 8.79 -9.64
C LEU A 20 8.30 8.35 -8.20
N TYR A 21 7.28 8.94 -7.57
CA TYR A 21 6.98 8.74 -6.15
C TYR A 21 5.50 8.36 -5.92
N SER A 22 5.26 7.25 -5.22
CA SER A 22 3.89 6.77 -4.92
C SER A 22 3.11 7.74 -4.02
N LEU A 23 3.78 8.40 -3.07
CA LEU A 23 3.16 9.36 -2.16
C LEU A 23 2.53 10.55 -2.89
N THR A 24 3.11 10.96 -4.02
CA THR A 24 2.59 12.07 -4.82
C THR A 24 1.15 11.82 -5.25
N GLY A 25 0.81 10.60 -5.66
CA GLY A 25 -0.56 10.26 -6.05
C GLY A 25 -1.56 10.51 -4.92
N PHE A 26 -1.24 10.09 -3.70
CA PHE A 26 -2.10 10.31 -2.53
C PHE A 26 -2.25 11.80 -2.20
N LEU A 27 -1.16 12.58 -2.31
CA LEU A 27 -1.20 14.03 -2.12
C LEU A 27 -2.11 14.70 -3.17
N LEU A 28 -2.03 14.28 -4.43
CA LEU A 28 -2.89 14.80 -5.51
C LEU A 28 -4.36 14.47 -5.25
N LEU A 29 -4.67 13.26 -4.77
CA LEU A 29 -6.03 12.90 -4.35
C LEU A 29 -6.52 13.77 -3.20
N ALA A 30 -5.68 14.04 -2.18
CA ALA A 30 -6.04 14.91 -1.07
C ALA A 30 -6.35 16.35 -1.54
N ILE A 31 -5.56 16.88 -2.47
CA ILE A 31 -5.81 18.20 -3.08
C ILE A 31 -7.13 18.19 -3.86
N MET A 32 -7.45 17.11 -4.57
CA MET A 32 -8.73 16.97 -5.26
C MET A 32 -9.92 16.98 -4.28
N VAL A 33 -9.81 16.28 -3.15
CA VAL A 33 -10.84 16.31 -2.09
C VAL A 33 -11.01 17.73 -1.55
N PHE A 34 -9.93 18.46 -1.29
CA PHE A 34 -10.01 19.85 -0.86
C PHE A 34 -10.68 20.76 -1.91
N CYS A 35 -10.38 20.54 -3.20
CA CYS A 35 -11.04 21.26 -4.29
C CYS A 35 -12.55 20.95 -4.37
N LEU A 36 -12.95 19.70 -4.15
CA LEU A 36 -14.35 19.31 -4.08
C LEU A 36 -15.08 20.04 -2.94
N VAL A 37 -14.48 20.09 -1.74
CA VAL A 37 -15.02 20.83 -0.60
C VAL A 37 -15.15 22.33 -0.93
N ALA A 38 -14.13 22.92 -1.56
CA ALA A 38 -14.18 24.32 -1.98
C ALA A 38 -15.31 24.60 -3.00
N LEU A 39 -15.57 23.66 -3.94
CA LEU A 39 -16.67 23.77 -4.89
C LEU A 39 -18.03 23.64 -4.21
N LEU A 40 -18.17 22.75 -3.22
CA LEU A 40 -19.39 22.63 -2.41
C LEU A 40 -19.68 23.94 -1.67
N VAL A 41 -18.67 24.52 -0.99
CA VAL A 41 -18.80 25.81 -0.30
C VAL A 41 -19.16 26.93 -1.28
N ALA A 42 -18.49 27.00 -2.44
CA ALA A 42 -18.82 27.99 -3.46
C ALA A 42 -20.25 27.82 -4.00
N GLY A 43 -20.74 26.58 -4.12
CA GLY A 43 -22.12 26.25 -4.43
C GLY A 43 -23.11 26.81 -3.42
N ILE A 44 -22.89 26.53 -2.14
CA ILE A 44 -23.72 27.02 -1.03
C ILE A 44 -23.72 28.56 -1.02
N VAL A 45 -22.55 29.20 -1.09
CA VAL A 45 -22.43 30.66 -1.10
C VAL A 45 -23.16 31.26 -2.31
N LYS A 46 -23.08 30.64 -3.49
CA LYS A 46 -23.75 31.13 -4.70
C LYS A 46 -25.28 31.13 -4.56
N SER A 47 -25.85 30.19 -3.80
CA SER A 47 -27.29 30.18 -3.51
C SER A 47 -27.76 31.43 -2.74
N PHE A 48 -26.87 32.04 -1.94
CA PHE A 48 -27.15 33.27 -1.20
C PHE A 48 -26.58 34.54 -1.87
N ARG A 49 -25.57 34.37 -2.73
CA ARG A 49 -24.88 35.45 -3.46
C ARG A 49 -24.77 35.08 -4.94
N PRO A 50 -25.81 35.36 -5.75
CA PRO A 50 -25.82 35.00 -7.17
C PRO A 50 -24.71 35.65 -7.99
N ASP A 51 -24.17 36.77 -7.53
CA ASP A 51 -23.09 37.56 -8.13
C ASP A 51 -21.68 37.01 -7.86
N LEU A 52 -21.57 35.83 -7.21
CA LEU A 52 -20.29 35.20 -6.90
C LEU A 52 -19.41 35.04 -8.15
N SER A 53 -18.18 35.56 -8.06
CA SER A 53 -17.23 35.54 -9.19
C SER A 53 -17.02 34.13 -9.77
N PRO A 54 -17.00 33.95 -11.11
CA PRO A 54 -16.74 32.66 -11.75
C PRO A 54 -15.38 32.03 -11.38
N LYS A 55 -14.44 32.80 -10.84
CA LYS A 55 -13.11 32.30 -10.42
C LYS A 55 -13.20 31.26 -9.31
N TRP A 56 -14.21 31.34 -8.43
CA TRP A 56 -14.45 30.36 -7.35
C TRP A 56 -14.80 28.97 -7.85
N TRP A 57 -15.26 28.86 -9.10
CA TRP A 57 -15.50 27.59 -9.78
C TRP A 57 -14.34 27.20 -10.69
N LYS A 58 -13.86 28.15 -11.51
CA LYS A 58 -12.84 27.87 -12.52
C LYS A 58 -11.51 27.43 -11.93
N ARG A 59 -11.06 28.01 -10.80
CA ARG A 59 -9.75 27.68 -10.21
C ARG A 59 -9.70 26.27 -9.58
N PRO A 60 -10.66 25.87 -8.72
CA PRO A 60 -10.66 24.50 -8.20
C PRO A 60 -10.82 23.45 -9.29
N LEU A 61 -11.69 23.67 -10.28
CA LEU A 61 -11.86 22.74 -11.41
C LEU A 61 -10.57 22.57 -12.21
N LEU A 62 -9.85 23.67 -12.48
CA LEU A 62 -8.58 23.63 -13.17
C LEU A 62 -7.53 22.81 -12.39
N LEU A 63 -7.42 23.06 -11.08
CA LEU A 63 -6.49 22.34 -10.22
C LEU A 63 -6.86 20.85 -10.14
N MET A 64 -8.14 20.52 -10.03
CA MET A 64 -8.61 19.14 -10.09
C MET A 64 -8.22 18.45 -11.40
N SER A 65 -8.33 19.12 -12.55
CA SER A 65 -7.91 18.54 -13.83
C SER A 65 -6.40 18.23 -13.86
N VAL A 66 -5.57 19.12 -13.29
CA VAL A 66 -4.12 18.91 -13.19
C VAL A 66 -3.80 17.73 -12.26
N CYS A 67 -4.43 17.69 -11.08
CA CYS A 67 -4.24 16.60 -10.13
C CYS A 67 -4.71 15.25 -10.69
N ALA A 68 -5.87 15.23 -11.36
CA ALA A 68 -6.41 14.03 -11.99
C ALA A 68 -5.45 13.49 -13.06
N MET A 69 -4.89 14.36 -13.90
CA MET A 69 -3.87 13.95 -14.88
C MET A 69 -2.62 13.39 -14.20
N GLY A 70 -2.14 14.03 -13.12
CA GLY A 70 -1.01 13.53 -12.34
C GLY A 70 -1.28 12.13 -11.77
N VAL A 71 -2.46 11.91 -11.18
CA VAL A 71 -2.88 10.59 -10.68
C VAL A 71 -2.91 9.55 -11.81
N LEU A 72 -3.50 9.88 -12.96
CA LEU A 72 -3.54 8.99 -14.12
C LEU A 72 -2.13 8.60 -14.60
N ILE A 73 -1.20 9.55 -14.66
CA ILE A 73 0.21 9.26 -14.99
C ILE A 73 0.85 8.38 -13.91
N GLY A 74 0.56 8.63 -12.63
CA GLY A 74 1.03 7.80 -11.52
C GLY A 74 0.57 6.34 -11.59
N LEU A 75 -0.62 6.09 -12.13
CA LEU A 75 -1.13 4.72 -12.38
C LEU A 75 -0.38 3.99 -13.52
N LEU A 76 0.45 4.69 -14.29
CA LEU A 76 1.32 4.09 -15.31
C LEU A 76 2.73 3.79 -14.78
N ARG A 77 2.98 4.05 -13.48
CA ARG A 77 4.28 3.79 -12.87
C ARG A 77 4.59 2.29 -12.93
N PRO A 78 5.74 1.88 -13.50
CA PRO A 78 6.16 0.49 -13.47
C PRO A 78 6.50 0.08 -12.04
N LEU A 79 6.04 -1.10 -11.65
CA LEU A 79 6.45 -1.72 -10.40
C LEU A 79 7.88 -2.28 -10.55
N ALA A 80 8.67 -2.20 -9.49
CA ALA A 80 9.95 -2.89 -9.44
C ALA A 80 9.74 -4.41 -9.62
N PRO A 81 10.76 -5.19 -10.03
CA PRO A 81 10.69 -6.65 -10.01
C PRO A 81 10.16 -7.18 -8.66
N ALA A 82 9.38 -8.24 -8.67
CA ALA A 82 8.77 -8.77 -7.43
C ALA A 82 9.80 -9.43 -6.50
N ILE A 83 10.90 -9.90 -7.08
CA ILE A 83 11.97 -10.63 -6.40
C ILE A 83 13.34 -10.18 -6.93
N LEU A 84 14.37 -10.47 -6.16
CA LEU A 84 15.76 -10.31 -6.56
C LEU A 84 16.30 -11.70 -6.94
N GLY A 85 16.81 -11.85 -8.17
CA GLY A 85 17.30 -13.14 -8.67
C GLY A 85 18.74 -13.48 -8.29
N ALA A 86 19.48 -12.54 -7.71
CA ALA A 86 20.88 -12.70 -7.30
C ALA A 86 21.13 -11.91 -6.01
N GLY A 87 21.91 -12.46 -5.08
CA GLY A 87 22.15 -11.89 -3.75
C GLY A 87 22.11 -12.98 -2.69
N ASP A 88 22.52 -12.65 -1.47
CA ASP A 88 22.39 -13.60 -0.36
C ASP A 88 20.92 -13.77 0.09
N VAL A 89 20.69 -14.73 1.00
CA VAL A 89 19.34 -15.07 1.47
C VAL A 89 18.65 -13.87 2.13
N SER A 90 19.39 -13.11 2.93
CA SER A 90 18.85 -11.95 3.65
C SER A 90 18.48 -10.83 2.70
N GLU A 91 19.30 -10.57 1.67
CA GLU A 91 19.00 -9.63 0.59
C GLU A 91 17.75 -10.01 -0.19
N GLN A 92 17.62 -11.30 -0.57
CA GLN A 92 16.44 -11.79 -1.29
C GLN A 92 15.16 -11.63 -0.46
N LEU A 93 15.18 -12.01 0.81
CA LEU A 93 14.03 -11.90 1.71
C LEU A 93 13.65 -10.44 2.00
N ALA A 94 14.65 -9.59 2.28
CA ALA A 94 14.43 -8.16 2.49
C ALA A 94 13.82 -7.50 1.25
N TYR A 95 14.28 -7.88 0.05
CA TYR A 95 13.76 -7.37 -1.21
C TYR A 95 12.33 -7.85 -1.49
N ALA A 96 12.03 -9.13 -1.26
CA ALA A 96 10.69 -9.67 -1.41
C ALA A 96 9.70 -8.95 -0.48
N TYR A 97 10.06 -8.77 0.80
CA TYR A 97 9.28 -7.98 1.76
C TYR A 97 9.09 -6.54 1.30
N LYS A 98 10.17 -5.85 0.94
CA LYS A 98 10.13 -4.43 0.54
C LYS A 98 9.20 -4.22 -0.65
N THR A 99 9.27 -5.10 -1.66
CA THR A 99 8.45 -4.96 -2.86
C THR A 99 7.00 -5.39 -2.64
N ASP A 100 6.73 -6.37 -1.76
CA ASP A 100 5.37 -6.70 -1.33
C ASP A 100 4.69 -5.48 -0.68
N GLN A 101 5.37 -4.83 0.26
CA GLN A 101 4.85 -3.63 0.91
C GLN A 101 4.72 -2.46 -0.09
N ALA A 102 5.69 -2.27 -0.97
CA ALA A 102 5.65 -1.20 -1.96
C ALA A 102 4.48 -1.35 -2.95
N ASP A 103 4.17 -2.56 -3.40
CA ASP A 103 3.05 -2.81 -4.31
C ASP A 103 1.71 -2.45 -3.66
N ARG A 104 1.56 -2.74 -2.36
CA ARG A 104 0.36 -2.44 -1.56
C ARG A 104 0.22 -0.95 -1.23
N MET A 105 1.30 -0.17 -1.32
CA MET A 105 1.32 1.28 -1.11
C MET A 105 1.13 2.08 -2.41
N THR A 106 0.28 1.58 -3.31
CA THR A 106 -0.08 2.23 -4.58
C THR A 106 -1.57 2.49 -4.66
N ILE A 107 -1.98 3.56 -5.34
CA ILE A 107 -3.41 3.87 -5.56
C ILE A 107 -4.13 2.70 -6.23
N GLY A 108 -3.48 2.04 -7.20
CA GLY A 108 -4.06 0.89 -7.90
C GLY A 108 -4.34 -0.30 -6.98
N ALA A 109 -3.54 -0.51 -5.92
CA ALA A 109 -3.83 -1.52 -4.91
C ALA A 109 -5.05 -1.15 -4.05
N TYR A 110 -5.14 0.09 -3.57
CA TYR A 110 -6.29 0.56 -2.75
C TYR A 110 -7.63 0.58 -3.51
N THR A 111 -7.58 0.73 -4.84
CA THR A 111 -8.77 0.78 -5.70
C THR A 111 -9.17 -0.57 -6.29
N GLY A 112 -8.40 -1.63 -6.02
CA GLY A 112 -8.60 -2.96 -6.60
C GLY A 112 -8.17 -3.09 -8.07
N LEU A 113 -7.72 -2.00 -8.71
CA LEU A 113 -7.28 -2.00 -10.12
C LEU A 113 -6.13 -2.97 -10.40
N TYR A 114 -5.30 -3.26 -9.39
CA TYR A 114 -4.12 -4.12 -9.51
C TYR A 114 -4.28 -5.51 -8.89
N GLU A 115 -5.47 -5.94 -8.49
CA GLU A 115 -5.66 -7.22 -7.79
C GLU A 115 -5.02 -8.42 -8.51
N ASN A 116 -5.26 -8.55 -9.82
CA ASN A 116 -4.69 -9.64 -10.61
C ASN A 116 -3.15 -9.57 -10.68
N SER A 117 -2.60 -8.38 -10.95
CA SER A 117 -1.15 -8.19 -10.98
C SER A 117 -0.49 -8.40 -9.62
N LEU A 118 -1.17 -8.02 -8.54
CA LEU A 118 -0.70 -8.19 -7.18
C LEU A 118 -0.69 -9.69 -6.81
N ALA A 119 -1.76 -10.42 -7.11
CA ALA A 119 -1.82 -11.87 -6.90
C ALA A 119 -0.73 -12.62 -7.68
N MET A 120 -0.42 -12.21 -8.91
CA MET A 120 0.69 -12.79 -9.69
C MET A 120 2.06 -12.46 -9.08
N ARG A 121 2.25 -11.27 -8.53
CA ARG A 121 3.52 -10.89 -7.90
C ARG A 121 3.69 -11.58 -6.55
N ASP A 122 2.61 -11.74 -5.79
CA ASP A 122 2.58 -12.51 -4.56
C ASP A 122 2.96 -13.97 -4.80
N SER A 123 2.48 -14.58 -5.89
CA SER A 123 2.86 -15.96 -6.23
C SER A 123 4.35 -16.11 -6.58
N ILE A 124 4.94 -15.13 -7.26
CA ILE A 124 6.39 -15.10 -7.58
C ILE A 124 7.21 -15.03 -6.29
N ARG A 125 6.87 -14.11 -5.37
CA ARG A 125 7.55 -14.01 -4.07
C ARG A 125 7.39 -15.28 -3.26
N LEU A 126 6.17 -15.79 -3.21
CA LEU A 126 5.87 -16.99 -2.44
C LEU A 126 6.67 -18.20 -2.94
N ALA A 127 6.88 -18.33 -4.25
CA ALA A 127 7.71 -19.40 -4.81
C ALA A 127 9.17 -19.29 -4.33
N GLN A 128 9.79 -18.10 -4.40
CA GLN A 128 11.16 -17.88 -3.92
C GLN A 128 11.28 -18.12 -2.41
N VAL A 129 10.41 -17.52 -1.61
CA VAL A 129 10.46 -17.63 -0.14
C VAL A 129 10.18 -19.06 0.33
N SER A 130 9.25 -19.77 -0.32
CA SER A 130 9.00 -21.20 -0.03
C SER A 130 10.23 -22.05 -0.29
N GLN A 131 10.96 -21.81 -1.38
CA GLN A 131 12.19 -22.55 -1.68
C GLN A 131 13.23 -22.33 -0.57
N LEU A 132 13.50 -21.07 -0.20
CA LEU A 132 14.45 -20.73 0.88
C LEU A 132 14.05 -21.37 2.23
N TYR A 133 12.74 -21.42 2.51
CA TYR A 133 12.21 -22.06 3.71
C TYR A 133 12.46 -23.58 3.71
N HIS A 134 12.15 -24.27 2.60
CA HIS A 134 12.34 -25.72 2.47
C HIS A 134 13.81 -26.12 2.50
N ASP A 135 14.70 -25.28 1.97
CA ASP A 135 16.15 -25.50 2.00
C ASP A 135 16.79 -25.17 3.36
N ASN A 136 15.99 -24.80 4.37
CA ASN A 136 16.43 -24.39 5.71
C ASN A 136 17.42 -23.21 5.71
N GLN A 137 17.28 -22.29 4.74
CA GLN A 137 18.19 -21.15 4.59
C GLN A 137 17.78 -19.93 5.43
N ILE A 138 16.55 -19.90 5.94
CA ILE A 138 16.00 -18.78 6.71
C ILE A 138 16.37 -18.93 8.20
N SER A 139 17.48 -18.33 8.60
CA SER A 139 18.04 -18.50 9.96
C SER A 139 17.95 -17.25 10.82
N LEU A 140 18.23 -16.06 10.26
CA LEU A 140 18.29 -14.81 11.03
C LEU A 140 16.89 -14.35 11.47
N PRO A 141 16.75 -13.72 12.65
CA PRO A 141 15.43 -13.27 13.12
C PRO A 141 14.74 -12.29 12.16
N LYS A 142 15.50 -11.39 11.52
CA LYS A 142 14.92 -10.43 10.57
C LYS A 142 14.48 -11.11 9.26
N ASP A 143 15.19 -12.14 8.83
CA ASP A 143 14.84 -12.95 7.66
C ASP A 143 13.54 -13.72 7.89
N LYS A 144 13.36 -14.28 9.10
CA LYS A 144 12.10 -14.91 9.51
C LYS A 144 10.94 -13.93 9.48
N PHE A 145 11.15 -12.70 9.96
CA PHE A 145 10.15 -11.62 9.88
C PHE A 145 9.77 -11.31 8.42
N TYR A 146 10.75 -11.14 7.52
CA TYR A 146 10.49 -10.87 6.10
C TYR A 146 9.74 -12.02 5.42
N ALA A 147 10.17 -13.27 5.66
CA ALA A 147 9.51 -14.45 5.13
C ALA A 147 8.08 -14.60 5.66
N ALA A 148 7.88 -14.38 6.96
CA ALA A 148 6.56 -14.42 7.58
C ALA A 148 5.59 -13.43 6.94
N PHE A 149 6.03 -12.22 6.59
CA PHE A 149 5.19 -11.25 5.88
C PHE A 149 4.73 -11.74 4.51
N VAL A 150 5.62 -12.40 3.75
CA VAL A 150 5.27 -12.97 2.45
C VAL A 150 4.27 -14.13 2.60
N PHE A 151 4.49 -15.04 3.55
CA PHE A 151 3.56 -16.13 3.82
C PHE A 151 2.22 -15.65 4.37
N HIS A 152 2.21 -14.58 5.18
CA HIS A 152 1.01 -13.95 5.73
C HIS A 152 0.04 -13.51 4.62
N HIS A 153 0.55 -13.06 3.47
CA HIS A 153 -0.26 -12.64 2.33
C HIS A 153 -0.67 -13.78 1.38
N SER A 154 -0.30 -15.02 1.69
CA SER A 154 -0.78 -16.16 0.91
C SER A 154 -2.30 -16.35 1.05
N ARG A 155 -2.86 -17.23 0.22
CA ARG A 155 -4.27 -17.65 0.32
C ARG A 155 -4.44 -19.08 0.84
N LYS A 156 -3.37 -19.69 1.35
CA LYS A 156 -3.37 -21.10 1.75
C LYS A 156 -3.18 -21.24 3.26
N SER A 157 -4.02 -22.05 3.88
CA SER A 157 -4.05 -22.20 5.34
C SER A 157 -2.76 -22.79 5.94
N ASP A 158 -2.12 -23.72 5.22
CA ASP A 158 -0.84 -24.33 5.61
C ASP A 158 0.29 -23.30 5.70
N LEU A 159 0.27 -22.32 4.80
CA LEU A 159 1.25 -21.23 4.80
C LEU A 159 1.02 -20.22 5.93
N PHE A 160 -0.19 -20.12 6.49
CA PHE A 160 -0.44 -19.27 7.66
C PHE A 160 0.20 -19.80 8.94
N GLU A 161 0.24 -21.13 9.10
CA GLU A 161 0.97 -21.76 10.20
C GLU A 161 2.47 -21.45 10.11
N ILE A 162 3.06 -21.57 8.92
CA ILE A 162 4.46 -21.21 8.67
C ILE A 162 4.70 -19.73 8.97
N ALA A 163 3.81 -18.84 8.50
CA ALA A 163 3.89 -17.41 8.77
C ALA A 163 3.87 -17.14 10.29
N GLN A 164 2.97 -17.78 11.02
CA GLN A 164 2.83 -17.64 12.47
C GLN A 164 4.08 -18.10 13.20
N LYS A 165 4.63 -19.26 12.84
CA LYS A 165 5.85 -19.79 13.44
C LYS A 165 7.02 -18.83 13.26
N LEU A 166 7.29 -18.41 12.02
CA LEU A 166 8.41 -17.52 11.70
C LEU A 166 8.25 -16.15 12.35
N ALA A 167 7.05 -15.57 12.35
CA ALA A 167 6.77 -14.30 13.02
C ALA A 167 6.94 -14.40 14.54
N GLY A 168 6.47 -15.49 15.15
CA GLY A 168 6.64 -15.75 16.58
C GLY A 168 8.11 -15.90 16.99
N GLU A 169 8.89 -16.64 16.20
CA GLU A 169 10.33 -16.77 16.42
C GLU A 169 11.06 -15.43 16.28
N ALA A 170 10.70 -14.62 15.29
CA ALA A 170 11.27 -13.27 15.13
C ALA A 170 10.86 -12.32 16.27
N ALA A 171 9.62 -12.42 16.78
CA ALA A 171 9.13 -11.57 17.86
C ALA A 171 9.71 -11.95 19.24
N ALA A 172 10.16 -13.19 19.41
CA ALA A 172 10.69 -13.69 20.67
C ALA A 172 12.16 -13.29 20.94
N VAL A 173 12.91 -12.84 19.92
CA VAL A 173 14.31 -12.43 20.12
C VAL A 173 14.41 -11.05 20.75
N SER A 174 15.41 -10.88 21.62
CA SER A 174 15.62 -9.64 22.37
C SER A 174 15.84 -8.41 21.49
N GLU A 175 16.47 -8.58 20.32
CA GLU A 175 16.83 -7.53 19.38
C GLU A 175 15.62 -6.92 18.67
N LEU A 176 14.52 -7.67 18.56
CA LEU A 176 13.30 -7.26 17.85
C LEU A 176 12.09 -7.09 18.79
N LYS A 177 12.29 -7.22 20.11
CA LYS A 177 11.20 -7.15 21.11
C LYS A 177 10.45 -5.81 21.08
N ASP A 178 11.17 -4.71 20.80
CA ASP A 178 10.64 -3.35 20.80
C ASP A 178 10.19 -2.90 19.39
N ASP A 179 10.37 -3.74 18.36
CA ASP A 179 9.87 -3.46 16.99
C ASP A 179 8.37 -3.75 16.92
N TYR A 180 7.56 -2.68 16.98
CA TYR A 180 6.10 -2.77 16.93
C TYR A 180 5.58 -3.60 15.75
N VAL A 181 6.20 -3.48 14.57
CA VAL A 181 5.72 -4.18 13.36
C VAL A 181 5.99 -5.67 13.47
N VAL A 182 7.13 -6.06 14.05
CA VAL A 182 7.45 -7.47 14.34
C VAL A 182 6.44 -8.06 15.33
N GLN A 183 6.15 -7.34 16.42
CA GLN A 183 5.20 -7.78 17.44
C GLN A 183 3.77 -7.86 16.90
N TRP A 184 3.37 -6.90 16.07
CA TRP A 184 2.08 -6.91 15.39
C TRP A 184 1.97 -8.10 14.43
N LEU A 185 3.00 -8.38 13.63
CA LEU A 185 2.96 -9.49 12.66
C LEU A 185 2.77 -10.85 13.34
N ALA A 186 3.40 -11.08 14.50
CA ALA A 186 3.21 -12.32 15.26
C ALA A 186 1.75 -12.53 15.70
N LYS A 187 1.05 -11.44 16.06
CA LYS A 187 -0.39 -11.47 16.39
C LYS A 187 -1.24 -11.64 15.13
N ALA A 188 -0.92 -10.90 14.07
CA ALA A 188 -1.65 -10.92 12.80
C ALA A 188 -1.60 -12.29 12.11
N THR A 189 -0.45 -12.93 12.10
CA THR A 189 -0.28 -14.27 11.54
C THR A 189 -0.98 -15.33 12.39
N TYR A 190 -0.97 -15.21 13.72
CA TYR A 190 -1.71 -16.10 14.61
C TYR A 190 -3.22 -16.04 14.34
N ASP A 191 -3.81 -14.86 14.33
CA ASP A 191 -5.26 -14.74 14.09
C ASP A 191 -5.62 -15.20 12.67
N ARG A 192 -4.80 -14.88 11.65
CA ARG A 192 -5.02 -15.38 10.28
C ARG A 192 -5.05 -16.90 10.22
N TRP A 193 -4.13 -17.56 10.92
CA TRP A 193 -4.11 -19.02 11.01
C TRP A 193 -5.32 -19.57 11.80
N MET A 194 -5.72 -18.94 12.90
CA MET A 194 -6.90 -19.38 13.65
C MET A 194 -8.18 -19.25 12.81
N VAL A 195 -8.37 -18.11 12.15
CA VAL A 195 -9.53 -17.85 11.28
C VAL A 195 -9.57 -18.84 10.13
N SER A 196 -8.43 -19.19 9.51
CA SER A 196 -8.41 -20.18 8.43
C SER A 196 -8.79 -21.60 8.89
N LEU A 197 -8.69 -21.89 10.19
CA LEU A 197 -9.16 -23.12 10.83
C LEU A 197 -10.60 -23.04 11.34
N GLY A 198 -11.31 -21.93 11.09
CA GLY A 198 -12.66 -21.68 11.62
C GLY A 198 -12.70 -21.35 13.11
N LYS A 199 -11.56 -20.98 13.72
CA LYS A 199 -11.45 -20.55 15.12
C LYS A 199 -11.58 -19.02 15.24
N PRO A 200 -12.04 -18.50 16.39
CA PRO A 200 -12.08 -17.05 16.61
C PRO A 200 -10.67 -16.45 16.67
N GLU A 201 -10.59 -15.16 16.36
CA GLU A 201 -9.39 -14.37 16.58
C GLU A 201 -9.08 -14.25 18.08
N LYS A 202 -7.79 -14.23 18.42
CA LYS A 202 -7.33 -13.96 19.79
C LYS A 202 -6.94 -12.50 19.99
N TYR A 203 -6.38 -11.86 18.96
CA TYR A 203 -5.86 -10.49 19.05
C TYR A 203 -6.66 -9.47 18.22
N GLY A 204 -7.64 -9.89 17.42
CA GLY A 204 -8.53 -9.01 16.67
C GLY A 204 -7.82 -8.26 15.53
N THR A 205 -7.06 -8.99 14.71
CA THR A 205 -6.22 -8.43 13.65
C THR A 205 -6.68 -8.75 12.21
N GLN A 206 -7.66 -9.64 12.01
CA GLN A 206 -8.12 -10.08 10.69
C GLN A 206 -9.31 -9.29 10.14
N ASP A 207 -10.20 -8.75 10.98
CA ASP A 207 -11.35 -7.98 10.50
C ASP A 207 -11.66 -6.64 11.24
N LYS A 208 -11.65 -5.59 10.40
CA LYS A 208 -12.39 -4.31 10.36
C LYS A 208 -12.24 -3.30 11.51
N PHE A 209 -12.14 -2.03 11.08
CA PHE A 209 -12.47 -0.82 11.83
C PHE A 209 -13.84 -0.99 12.51
N SER A 210 -13.84 -1.58 13.71
CA SER A 210 -14.99 -1.65 14.59
C SER A 210 -14.86 -0.45 15.51
N ILE A 211 -15.60 0.62 15.21
CA ILE A 211 -15.89 1.60 16.26
C ILE A 211 -16.87 0.88 17.19
N SER A 212 -16.36 0.21 18.21
CA SER A 212 -17.16 0.01 19.42
C SER A 212 -17.30 1.37 20.07
N VAL A 213 -18.43 2.03 19.83
CA VAL A 213 -18.88 3.11 20.72
C VAL A 213 -19.36 2.39 21.98
N GLU A 214 -18.52 2.35 23.00
CA GLU A 214 -19.01 2.17 24.38
C GLU A 214 -19.81 3.41 24.80
#